data_AF-A0AAI8FTA8-F1
#
_entry.id   AF-A0AAI8FTA8-F1
#
_cell.length_a   1.000
_cell.length_b   1.000
_cell.length_c   1.000
_cell.angle_alpha   90.00
_cell.angle_beta   90.00
_cell.angle_gamma   90.00
#
_symmetry.space_group_name_H-M   'P 1'
#
loop_
_entity.id
_entity.type
_entity.pdbx_description
1 polymer ?
#
loop_
_entity_poly.entity_id
_entity_poly.type
_entity_poly.pdbx_seq_one_letter_code
_entity_poly.pdbx_strand_id
1 'polypeptide(L)'
;MKKLIFRIVLPLLSGAILTLAFAPFRIDILALISLILFFYQLNKATKIRSAFFTATLFGIGFFGTSISWVYISIHLFTESIAAGLSAAVALVILSSFLHIIPFGTFSYILTRKANNFAKLLIYPALWTLFEIVKANLLWGGFPWVSLGYSQTESPLIWYANVGGVYLVSYIIAFMACLITFYICNNTTLKKTASVIFIITVLYVGGVIIKYYQPNVQTNQPQKVVLIQGDFVQGFKWDPDNFAKMQKYYQQAATEYKNSLIILSENAIPNYRQYMNSYFSKLKELADENNNAMLIGSLSIEQTASRAKIYNSSIIIGNGQGVYNKHHLVPFGEYFPIKFFGYVDSVGLSSFNAGDKIQLIMTVFGQPLANFICYEVAYPEQVRDQLQGAKLISIISDDSWFGDSIAREQQLQISQVRAIENAKYVLTTTSNGITAVIEPNGEIIKELPKDTRATLEQTIYLNDYHTIWMNIGMSLVWLLLIFSIAIGLIIKEKYSK
;
A
#
# COMPACT_ATOMS: atom_id res chain seq x y z
N MET A 1 -7.29 38.09 -16.02
CA MET A 1 -6.20 37.10 -16.23
C MET A 1 -5.60 36.58 -14.92
N LYS A 2 -5.01 37.41 -14.05
CA LYS A 2 -4.38 36.96 -12.77
C LYS A 2 -5.27 36.06 -11.89
N LYS A 3 -6.55 36.42 -11.69
CA LYS A 3 -7.52 35.61 -10.90
C LYS A 3 -7.85 34.25 -11.54
N LEU A 4 -7.80 34.13 -12.87
CA LEU A 4 -8.09 32.88 -13.57
C LEU A 4 -6.89 31.93 -13.51
N ILE A 5 -5.68 32.45 -13.77
CA ILE A 5 -4.43 31.71 -13.63
C ILE A 5 -4.30 31.16 -12.20
N PHE A 6 -4.56 31.99 -11.19
CA PHE A 6 -4.54 31.55 -9.79
C PHE A 6 -5.56 30.44 -9.48
N ARG A 7 -6.75 30.45 -10.11
CA ARG A 7 -7.76 29.40 -9.93
C ARG A 7 -7.40 28.07 -10.58
N ILE A 8 -6.51 28.08 -11.59
CA ILE A 8 -6.09 26.88 -12.30
C ILE A 8 -4.79 26.33 -11.70
N VAL A 9 -3.80 27.20 -11.55
CA VAL A 9 -2.45 26.82 -11.12
C VAL A 9 -2.43 26.38 -9.66
N LEU A 10 -3.16 27.06 -8.77
CA LEU A 10 -3.08 26.74 -7.34
C LEU A 10 -3.60 25.33 -7.02
N PRO A 11 -4.79 24.86 -7.45
CA PRO A 11 -5.23 23.50 -7.17
C PRO A 11 -4.29 22.44 -7.77
N LEU A 12 -3.79 22.67 -8.99
CA LEU A 12 -2.86 21.76 -9.66
C LEU A 12 -1.54 21.62 -8.88
N LEU A 13 -0.89 22.75 -8.54
CA LEU A 13 0.34 22.74 -7.75
C LEU A 13 0.12 22.20 -6.34
N SER A 14 -1.02 22.53 -5.73
CA SER A 14 -1.41 21.97 -4.44
C SER A 14 -1.44 20.45 -4.50
N GLY A 15 -2.08 19.86 -5.52
CA GLY A 15 -2.07 18.42 -5.74
C GLY A 15 -0.65 17.87 -5.95
N ALA A 16 0.16 18.52 -6.79
CA ALA A 16 1.53 18.08 -7.06
C ALA A 16 2.43 18.08 -5.82
N ILE A 17 2.30 19.09 -4.95
CA ILE A 17 3.05 19.18 -3.69
C ILE A 17 2.69 18.06 -2.72
N LEU A 18 1.47 17.50 -2.78
CA LEU A 18 1.06 16.39 -1.92
C LEU A 18 1.96 15.16 -2.12
N THR A 19 2.45 14.94 -3.34
CA THR A 19 3.39 13.85 -3.67
C THR A 19 4.65 13.89 -2.81
N LEU A 20 5.13 15.08 -2.44
CA LEU A 20 6.34 15.26 -1.63
C LEU A 20 6.16 14.81 -0.17
N ALA A 21 4.93 14.55 0.27
CA ALA A 21 4.68 13.97 1.59
C ALA A 21 4.85 12.44 1.60
N PHE A 22 4.92 11.80 0.43
CA PHE A 22 5.15 10.37 0.30
C PHE A 22 6.64 10.08 0.06
N ALA A 23 7.02 8.81 0.18
CA ALA A 23 8.35 8.36 -0.22
C ALA A 23 8.60 8.63 -1.72
N PRO A 24 9.85 8.95 -2.11
CA PRO A 24 11.06 9.02 -1.27
C PRO A 24 11.22 10.32 -0.46
N PHE A 25 10.37 11.33 -0.67
CA PHE A 25 10.59 12.68 -0.15
C PHE A 25 10.25 12.84 1.34
N ARG A 26 9.19 12.17 1.80
CA ARG A 26 8.82 12.04 3.22
C ARG A 26 8.64 13.36 3.98
N ILE A 27 8.19 14.42 3.30
CA ILE A 27 7.94 15.73 3.93
C ILE A 27 6.47 15.82 4.39
N ASP A 28 6.17 15.17 5.51
CA ASP A 28 4.84 15.00 6.11
C ASP A 28 3.96 16.27 6.17
N ILE A 29 4.54 17.42 6.54
CA ILE A 29 3.84 18.71 6.67
C ILE A 29 3.26 19.20 5.33
N LEU A 30 3.83 18.78 4.20
CA LEU A 30 3.32 19.15 2.88
C LEU A 30 1.96 18.51 2.58
N ALA A 31 1.60 17.42 3.25
CA ALA A 31 0.25 16.87 3.17
C ALA A 31 -0.78 17.87 3.73
N LEU A 32 -0.50 18.43 4.91
CA LEU A 32 -1.37 19.43 5.53
C LEU A 32 -1.42 20.71 4.68
N ILE A 33 -0.27 21.22 4.22
CA ILE A 33 -0.22 22.44 3.39
C ILE A 33 -1.00 22.25 2.10
N SER A 34 -0.83 21.12 1.42
CA SER A 34 -1.57 20.78 0.20
C SER A 34 -3.08 20.76 0.46
N LEU A 35 -3.55 20.03 1.47
CA LEU A 35 -4.98 19.96 1.74
C LEU A 35 -5.55 21.31 2.18
N ILE A 36 -4.80 22.13 2.94
CA ILE A 36 -5.25 23.47 3.35
C ILE A 36 -5.51 24.35 2.14
N LEU A 37 -4.57 24.37 1.17
CA LEU A 37 -4.70 25.14 -0.07
C LEU A 37 -5.87 24.64 -0.93
N PHE A 38 -6.04 23.33 -1.04
CA PHE A 38 -7.13 22.72 -1.78
C PHE A 38 -8.49 23.03 -1.15
N PHE A 39 -8.65 22.80 0.15
CA PHE A 39 -9.90 23.07 0.87
C PHE A 39 -10.24 24.56 0.88
N TYR A 40 -9.23 25.44 0.95
CA TYR A 40 -9.44 26.88 0.83
C TYR A 40 -10.05 27.26 -0.52
N GLN A 41 -9.54 26.70 -1.62
CA GLN A 41 -10.06 26.95 -2.97
C GLN A 41 -11.44 26.32 -3.16
N LEU A 42 -11.64 25.10 -2.66
CA LEU A 42 -12.91 24.40 -2.73
C LEU A 42 -14.02 25.15 -1.97
N ASN A 43 -13.70 25.70 -0.79
CA ASN A 43 -14.64 26.48 0.01
C ASN A 43 -15.06 27.81 -0.66
N LYS A 44 -14.26 28.32 -1.61
CA LYS A 44 -14.61 29.50 -2.42
C LYS A 44 -15.45 29.18 -3.66
N ALA A 45 -15.70 27.90 -3.95
CA ALA A 45 -16.51 27.51 -5.10
C ALA A 45 -17.97 27.98 -4.92
N THR A 46 -18.48 28.74 -5.90
CA THR A 46 -19.87 29.25 -5.90
C THR A 46 -20.84 28.38 -6.70
N LYS A 47 -20.31 27.44 -7.49
CA LYS A 47 -21.08 26.55 -8.37
C LYS A 47 -20.46 25.15 -8.33
N ILE A 48 -21.28 24.12 -8.52
CA ILE A 48 -20.81 22.72 -8.59
C ILE A 48 -19.75 22.52 -9.67
N ARG A 49 -19.89 23.18 -10.83
CA ARG A 49 -18.88 23.16 -11.89
C ARG A 49 -17.51 23.67 -11.40
N SER A 50 -17.49 24.71 -10.57
CA SER A 50 -16.24 25.23 -10.01
C SER A 50 -15.60 24.25 -9.03
N ALA A 51 -16.40 23.58 -8.21
CA ALA A 51 -15.92 22.53 -7.30
C ALA A 51 -15.37 21.33 -8.08
N PHE A 52 -16.08 20.88 -9.12
CA PHE A 52 -15.63 19.84 -10.04
C PHE A 52 -14.26 20.19 -10.65
N PHE A 53 -14.13 21.34 -11.32
CA PHE A 53 -12.85 21.72 -11.94
C PHE A 53 -11.70 21.89 -10.93
N THR A 54 -11.98 22.43 -9.75
CA THR A 54 -10.96 22.56 -8.68
C THR A 54 -10.46 21.19 -8.24
N ALA A 55 -11.38 20.25 -8.05
CA ALA A 55 -11.08 18.86 -7.69
C ALA A 55 -10.35 18.12 -8.81
N THR A 56 -10.79 18.27 -10.07
CA THR A 56 -10.13 17.67 -11.24
C THR A 56 -8.68 18.13 -11.34
N LEU A 57 -8.41 19.44 -11.20
CA LEU A 57 -7.05 19.98 -11.29
C LEU A 57 -6.17 19.48 -10.13
N PHE A 58 -6.71 19.45 -8.91
CA PHE A 58 -5.99 18.86 -7.76
C PHE A 58 -5.68 17.38 -7.99
N GLY A 59 -6.66 16.59 -8.44
CA GLY A 59 -6.49 15.16 -8.70
C GLY A 59 -5.45 14.89 -9.79
N ILE A 60 -5.47 15.66 -10.88
CA ILE A 60 -4.45 15.57 -11.95
C ILE A 60 -3.07 15.90 -11.39
N GLY A 61 -2.94 16.96 -10.58
CA GLY A 61 -1.65 17.33 -9.99
C GLY A 61 -1.12 16.24 -9.05
N PHE A 62 -1.99 15.73 -8.18
CA PHE A 62 -1.63 14.72 -7.19
C PHE A 62 -1.31 13.38 -7.85
N PHE A 63 -2.28 12.75 -8.51
CA PHE A 63 -2.05 11.44 -9.12
C PHE A 63 -1.07 11.52 -10.30
N GLY A 64 -1.09 12.60 -11.08
CA GLY A 64 -0.15 12.77 -12.19
C GLY A 64 1.31 12.87 -11.76
N THR A 65 1.60 13.24 -10.52
CA THR A 65 2.98 13.25 -9.99
C THR A 65 3.28 12.08 -9.06
N SER A 66 2.27 11.53 -8.37
CA SER A 66 2.45 10.41 -7.44
C SER A 66 2.49 9.03 -8.10
N ILE A 67 1.78 8.83 -9.20
CA ILE A 67 1.58 7.50 -9.81
C ILE A 67 1.87 7.45 -11.31
N SER A 68 2.55 8.46 -11.86
CA SER A 68 3.00 8.47 -13.26
C SER A 68 4.01 7.39 -13.59
N TRP A 69 4.67 6.81 -12.58
CA TRP A 69 5.61 5.70 -12.73
C TRP A 69 5.00 4.47 -13.42
N VAL A 70 3.66 4.31 -13.44
CA VAL A 70 2.99 3.24 -14.21
C VAL A 70 3.30 3.31 -15.71
N TYR A 71 3.67 4.50 -16.21
CA TYR A 71 4.24 4.64 -17.55
C TYR A 71 5.41 3.68 -17.77
N ILE A 72 6.35 3.65 -16.82
CA ILE A 72 7.57 2.83 -16.90
C ILE A 72 7.20 1.35 -16.90
N SER A 73 6.32 0.93 -16.00
CA SER A 73 5.89 -0.48 -15.90
C SER A 73 5.30 -1.02 -17.19
N ILE A 74 4.39 -0.27 -17.81
CA ILE A 74 3.75 -0.70 -19.05
C ILE A 74 4.68 -0.52 -20.25
N HIS A 75 5.48 0.54 -20.29
CA HIS A 75 6.44 0.76 -21.37
C HIS A 75 7.51 -0.32 -21.43
N LEU A 76 8.09 -0.72 -20.28
CA LEU A 76 9.11 -1.76 -20.22
C LEU A 76 8.59 -3.13 -20.70
N PHE A 77 7.33 -3.44 -20.40
CA PHE A 77 6.75 -4.73 -20.77
C PHE A 77 6.23 -4.78 -22.21
N THR A 78 5.65 -3.69 -22.68
CA THR A 78 5.03 -3.64 -24.03
C THR A 78 5.96 -3.07 -25.09
N GLU A 79 7.12 -2.53 -24.70
CA GLU A 79 8.03 -1.74 -25.53
C GLU A 79 7.34 -0.55 -26.24
N SER A 80 6.15 -0.14 -25.76
CA SER A 80 5.30 0.85 -26.43
C SER A 80 5.11 2.11 -25.60
N ILE A 81 5.58 3.23 -26.14
CA ILE A 81 5.39 4.57 -25.53
C ILE A 81 3.90 4.89 -25.44
N ALA A 82 3.13 4.58 -26.49
CA ALA A 82 1.71 4.87 -26.55
C ALA A 82 0.93 4.09 -25.48
N ALA A 83 1.26 2.81 -25.29
CA ALA A 83 0.64 1.98 -24.25
C ALA A 83 0.98 2.50 -22.85
N GLY A 84 2.25 2.80 -22.58
CA GLY A 84 2.69 3.36 -21.30
C GLY A 84 2.00 4.68 -20.96
N LEU A 85 1.96 5.62 -21.91
CA LEU A 85 1.32 6.92 -21.70
C LEU A 85 -0.18 6.78 -21.50
N SER A 86 -0.83 5.93 -22.29
CA SER A 86 -2.27 5.68 -22.17
C SER A 86 -2.63 5.10 -20.81
N ALA A 87 -1.85 4.13 -20.32
CA ALA A 87 -2.06 3.53 -19.00
C ALA A 87 -1.89 4.53 -17.86
N ALA A 88 -0.81 5.33 -17.89
CA ALA A 88 -0.56 6.36 -16.88
C ALA A 88 -1.69 7.41 -16.85
N VAL A 89 -2.08 7.94 -18.02
CA VAL A 89 -3.18 8.92 -18.13
C VAL A 89 -4.51 8.31 -17.66
N ALA A 90 -4.81 7.08 -18.09
CA ALA A 90 -6.03 6.39 -17.67
C ALA A 90 -6.09 6.20 -16.15
N LEU A 91 -4.99 5.80 -15.51
CA LEU A 91 -4.94 5.62 -14.06
C LEU A 91 -5.06 6.94 -13.29
N VAL A 92 -4.47 8.03 -13.79
CA VAL A 92 -4.61 9.38 -13.21
C VAL A 92 -6.07 9.84 -13.28
N ILE A 93 -6.73 9.66 -14.42
CA ILE A 93 -8.14 10.00 -14.61
C ILE A 93 -9.01 9.13 -13.70
N LEU A 94 -8.79 7.82 -13.67
CA LEU A 94 -9.53 6.87 -12.86
C LEU A 94 -9.42 7.20 -11.37
N SER A 95 -8.20 7.41 -10.87
CA SER A 95 -7.94 7.75 -9.47
C SER A 95 -8.58 9.10 -9.09
N SER A 96 -8.49 10.09 -9.98
CA SER A 96 -9.16 11.38 -9.81
C SER A 96 -10.68 11.24 -9.77
N PHE A 97 -11.23 10.39 -10.64
CA PHE A 97 -12.67 10.16 -10.78
C PHE A 97 -13.26 9.36 -9.62
N LEU A 98 -12.51 8.43 -9.02
CA LEU A 98 -12.96 7.64 -7.88
C LEU A 98 -12.78 8.35 -6.54
N HIS A 99 -11.76 9.23 -6.42
CA HIS A 99 -11.42 9.88 -5.15
C HIS A 99 -11.73 11.38 -5.12
N ILE A 100 -10.92 12.18 -5.80
CA ILE A 100 -10.86 13.63 -5.57
C ILE A 100 -12.08 14.36 -6.18
N ILE A 101 -12.50 14.00 -7.38
CA ILE A 101 -13.66 14.59 -8.06
C ILE A 101 -14.96 14.37 -7.26
N PRO A 102 -15.31 13.14 -6.85
CA PRO A 102 -16.50 12.93 -6.04
C PRO A 102 -16.35 13.58 -4.67
N PHE A 103 -15.17 13.53 -4.03
CA PHE A 103 -14.92 14.30 -2.81
C PHE A 103 -15.29 15.78 -2.98
N GLY A 104 -14.74 16.47 -3.99
CA GLY A 104 -14.96 17.89 -4.18
C GLY A 104 -16.41 18.24 -4.53
N THR A 105 -17.04 17.43 -5.38
CA THR A 105 -18.44 17.67 -5.80
C THR A 105 -19.44 17.37 -4.69
N PHE A 106 -19.34 16.23 -4.00
CA PHE A 106 -20.21 15.91 -2.87
C PHE A 106 -19.97 16.83 -1.68
N SER A 107 -18.73 17.22 -1.40
CA SER A 107 -18.44 18.24 -0.38
C SER A 107 -19.16 19.55 -0.69
N TYR A 108 -19.14 20.01 -1.94
CA TYR A 108 -19.91 21.19 -2.35
C TYR A 108 -21.42 21.00 -2.19
N ILE A 109 -21.99 19.90 -2.71
CA ILE A 109 -23.44 19.63 -2.65
C ILE A 109 -23.92 19.59 -1.20
N LEU A 110 -23.20 18.85 -0.35
CA LEU A 110 -23.59 18.65 1.03
C LEU A 110 -23.33 19.90 1.87
N THR A 111 -22.39 20.78 1.52
CA THR A 111 -21.99 21.89 2.40
C THR A 111 -22.21 23.31 1.88
N ARG A 112 -22.75 23.50 0.66
CA ARG A 112 -22.99 24.84 0.07
C ARG A 112 -23.84 25.81 0.93
N LYS A 113 -24.70 25.26 1.80
CA LYS A 113 -25.54 26.01 2.76
C LYS A 113 -25.16 25.72 4.23
N ALA A 114 -24.07 25.00 4.45
CA ALA A 114 -23.68 24.55 5.78
C ALA A 114 -22.75 25.56 6.45
N ASN A 115 -22.83 25.64 7.77
CA ASN A 115 -21.85 26.36 8.57
C ASN A 115 -20.49 25.60 8.60
N ASN A 116 -19.46 26.24 9.16
CA ASN A 116 -18.11 25.66 9.18
C ASN A 116 -18.00 24.42 10.08
N PHE A 117 -18.85 24.28 11.10
CA PHE A 117 -18.85 23.12 11.97
C PHE A 117 -19.36 21.86 11.27
N ALA A 118 -20.45 21.98 10.51
CA ALA A 118 -20.95 20.90 9.66
C ALA A 118 -19.90 20.50 8.60
N LYS A 119 -19.21 21.48 7.99
CA LYS A 119 -18.12 21.20 7.05
C LYS A 119 -16.94 20.47 7.70
N LEU A 120 -16.59 20.83 8.93
CA LEU A 120 -15.49 20.21 9.69
C LEU A 120 -15.72 18.71 9.92
N LEU A 121 -16.96 18.26 10.01
CA LEU A 121 -17.31 16.84 10.10
C LEU A 121 -17.42 16.19 8.72
N ILE A 122 -18.01 16.87 7.74
CA ILE A 122 -18.30 16.28 6.42
C ILE A 122 -17.03 16.11 5.57
N TYR A 123 -16.12 17.09 5.55
CA TYR A 123 -14.95 17.04 4.65
C TYR A 123 -14.02 15.86 4.95
N PRO A 124 -13.58 15.62 6.19
CA PRO A 124 -12.69 14.51 6.50
C PRO A 124 -13.37 13.17 6.21
N ALA A 125 -14.67 13.07 6.52
CA ALA A 125 -15.44 11.86 6.25
C ALA A 125 -15.55 11.56 4.76
N LEU A 126 -15.85 12.55 3.91
CA LEU A 126 -15.91 12.36 2.47
C LEU A 126 -14.53 12.08 1.87
N TRP A 127 -13.46 12.71 2.37
CA TRP A 127 -12.11 12.44 1.89
C TRP A 127 -11.78 10.96 2.08
N THR A 128 -11.92 10.47 3.31
CA THR A 128 -11.63 9.08 3.67
C THR A 128 -12.57 8.11 2.97
N LEU A 129 -13.87 8.42 2.86
CA LEU A 129 -14.84 7.59 2.13
C LEU A 129 -14.40 7.38 0.68
N PHE A 130 -14.10 8.46 -0.04
CA PHE A 130 -13.73 8.34 -1.46
C PHE A 130 -12.31 7.80 -1.67
N GLU A 131 -11.44 7.89 -0.66
CA GLU A 131 -10.17 7.17 -0.63
C GLU A 131 -10.40 5.66 -0.55
N ILE A 132 -11.31 5.21 0.33
CA ILE A 132 -11.72 3.79 0.43
C ILE A 132 -12.42 3.33 -0.85
N VAL A 133 -13.24 4.18 -1.49
CA VAL A 133 -13.86 3.86 -2.79
C VAL A 133 -12.80 3.62 -3.86
N LYS A 134 -11.80 4.50 -4.01
CA LYS A 134 -10.67 4.31 -4.93
C LYS A 134 -9.92 3.01 -4.62
N ALA A 135 -9.74 2.70 -3.34
CA ALA A 135 -9.02 1.53 -2.87
C ALA A 135 -9.71 0.19 -3.16
N ASN A 136 -11.04 0.15 -3.36
CA ASN A 136 -11.77 -1.13 -3.42
C ASN A 136 -12.76 -1.28 -4.60
N LEU A 137 -13.23 -0.20 -5.23
CA LEU A 137 -14.42 -0.27 -6.09
C LEU A 137 -14.19 -0.97 -7.44
N LEU A 138 -13.33 -0.42 -8.31
CA LEU A 138 -13.17 -0.91 -9.67
C LEU A 138 -12.03 -1.93 -9.75
N TRP A 139 -12.34 -3.16 -10.15
CA TRP A 139 -11.39 -4.25 -10.40
C TRP A 139 -10.49 -4.56 -9.20
N GLY A 140 -11.05 -4.56 -8.00
CA GLY A 140 -10.29 -4.75 -6.77
C GLY A 140 -9.69 -3.46 -6.20
N GLY A 141 -9.68 -2.37 -6.99
CA GLY A 141 -9.30 -1.03 -6.56
C GLY A 141 -7.79 -0.78 -6.55
N PHE A 142 -7.39 0.45 -6.15
CA PHE A 142 -6.00 0.90 -6.18
C PHE A 142 -5.67 1.70 -4.90
N PRO A 143 -5.34 1.02 -3.78
CA PRO A 143 -5.06 1.63 -2.48
C PRO A 143 -3.65 2.27 -2.37
N TRP A 144 -3.16 2.84 -3.47
CA TRP A 144 -1.89 3.55 -3.54
C TRP A 144 -2.05 5.01 -3.11
N VAL A 145 -0.99 5.60 -2.52
CA VAL A 145 -0.94 7.01 -2.09
C VAL A 145 -2.15 7.48 -1.26
N SER A 146 -2.69 6.61 -0.39
CA SER A 146 -3.66 6.99 0.63
C SER A 146 -3.05 8.02 1.59
N LEU A 147 -3.80 9.05 1.96
CA LEU A 147 -3.27 10.22 2.67
C LEU A 147 -2.55 9.84 3.97
N GLY A 148 -2.99 8.80 4.68
CA GLY A 148 -2.38 8.32 5.91
C GLY A 148 -0.92 7.88 5.76
N TYR A 149 -0.49 7.36 4.61
CA TYR A 149 0.92 6.99 4.40
C TYR A 149 1.84 8.20 4.43
N SER A 150 1.34 9.42 4.19
CA SER A 150 2.15 10.64 4.24
C SER A 150 2.74 10.95 5.62
N GLN A 151 2.29 10.26 6.68
CA GLN A 151 2.65 10.57 8.06
C GLN A 151 3.68 9.61 8.64
N THR A 152 4.38 8.78 7.85
CA THR A 152 5.37 7.83 8.37
C THR A 152 6.44 8.45 9.27
N GLU A 153 6.78 9.73 9.04
CA GLU A 153 7.77 10.47 9.85
C GLU A 153 7.14 11.21 11.06
N SER A 154 5.82 11.18 11.18
CA SER A 154 5.03 11.92 12.16
C SER A 154 4.45 11.00 13.23
N PRO A 155 4.31 11.44 14.50
CA PRO A 155 3.58 10.69 15.52
C PRO A 155 2.14 10.35 15.15
N LEU A 156 1.53 11.06 14.18
CA LEU A 156 0.17 10.79 13.73
C LEU A 156 0.03 9.41 13.06
N ILE A 157 1.11 8.79 12.56
CA ILE A 157 1.03 7.45 11.97
C ILE A 157 0.55 6.39 12.96
N TRP A 158 0.77 6.60 14.26
CA TRP A 158 0.42 5.64 15.30
C TRP A 158 -1.09 5.44 15.47
N TYR A 159 -1.92 6.34 14.95
CA TYR A 159 -3.36 6.09 14.83
C TYR A 159 -3.69 4.93 13.88
N ALA A 160 -2.75 4.49 13.03
CA ALA A 160 -2.89 3.30 12.21
C ALA A 160 -3.07 2.02 13.05
N ASN A 161 -2.50 1.96 14.27
CA ASN A 161 -2.74 0.86 15.22
C ASN A 161 -4.19 0.75 15.68
N VAL A 162 -4.99 1.80 15.49
CA VAL A 162 -6.36 1.90 15.99
C VAL A 162 -7.37 1.70 14.88
N GLY A 163 -7.21 2.41 13.76
CA GLY A 163 -8.17 2.36 12.64
C GLY A 163 -7.51 2.22 11.28
N GLY A 164 -6.28 1.72 11.23
CA GLY A 164 -5.52 1.58 10.00
C GLY A 164 -5.14 2.91 9.36
N VAL A 165 -4.51 2.85 8.20
CA VAL A 165 -4.11 4.03 7.42
C VAL A 165 -5.25 5.03 7.18
N TYR A 166 -6.50 4.56 7.07
CA TYR A 166 -7.65 5.43 6.79
C TYR A 166 -8.07 6.32 7.97
N LEU A 167 -7.83 5.88 9.21
CA LEU A 167 -8.02 6.77 10.38
C LEU A 167 -7.00 7.91 10.35
N VAL A 168 -5.76 7.61 9.97
CA VAL A 168 -4.72 8.63 9.79
C VAL A 168 -5.13 9.62 8.68
N SER A 169 -5.63 9.12 7.54
CA SER A 169 -6.21 9.97 6.47
C SER A 169 -7.31 10.89 6.98
N TYR A 170 -8.24 10.36 7.80
CA TYR A 170 -9.31 11.16 8.39
C TYR A 170 -8.74 12.27 9.29
N ILE A 171 -7.77 11.96 10.15
CA ILE A 171 -7.15 12.92 11.08
C ILE A 171 -6.45 14.06 10.32
N ILE A 172 -5.67 13.74 9.29
CA ILE A 172 -4.98 14.75 8.46
C ILE A 172 -6.00 15.65 7.75
N ALA A 173 -7.02 15.05 7.13
CA ALA A 173 -8.08 15.81 6.48
C ALA A 173 -8.86 16.68 7.47
N PHE A 174 -9.10 16.19 8.70
CA PHE A 174 -9.71 16.95 9.78
C PHE A 174 -8.86 18.15 10.21
N MET A 175 -7.55 17.95 10.42
CA MET A 175 -6.63 19.03 10.77
C MET A 175 -6.55 20.09 9.67
N ALA A 176 -6.41 19.68 8.40
CA ALA A 176 -6.41 20.60 7.29
C ALA A 176 -7.72 21.40 7.20
N CYS A 177 -8.86 20.73 7.38
CA CYS A 177 -10.18 21.35 7.39
C CYS A 177 -10.34 22.37 8.54
N LEU A 178 -9.89 22.01 9.74
CA LEU A 178 -9.87 22.87 10.92
C LEU A 178 -9.06 24.14 10.69
N ILE A 179 -7.84 24.00 10.15
CA ILE A 179 -6.95 25.12 9.85
C ILE A 179 -7.52 26.00 8.73
N THR A 180 -8.01 25.41 7.64
CA THR A 180 -8.61 26.16 6.52
C THR A 180 -9.78 27.02 7.00
N PHE A 181 -10.69 26.47 7.81
CA PHE A 181 -11.83 27.22 8.29
C PHE A 181 -11.46 28.22 9.38
N TYR A 182 -10.42 27.97 10.16
CA TYR A 182 -9.86 29.00 11.02
C TYR A 182 -9.36 30.21 10.18
N ILE A 183 -8.62 29.98 9.09
CA ILE A 183 -8.11 31.04 8.19
C ILE A 183 -9.24 31.79 7.48
N CYS A 184 -10.35 31.13 7.13
CA CYS A 184 -11.43 31.74 6.35
C CYS A 184 -12.39 32.64 7.16
N ASN A 185 -12.26 32.73 8.49
CA ASN A 185 -13.16 33.49 9.35
C ASN A 185 -12.41 34.54 10.17
N ASN A 186 -13.14 35.51 10.74
CA ASN A 186 -12.56 36.40 11.75
C ASN A 186 -12.08 35.58 12.95
N THR A 187 -10.76 35.61 13.16
CA THR A 187 -10.06 34.88 14.19
C THR A 187 -10.16 35.64 15.51
N THR A 188 -10.35 34.91 16.60
CA THR A 188 -10.27 35.44 17.96
C THR A 188 -9.24 34.60 18.70
N LEU A 189 -8.59 35.17 19.71
CA LEU A 189 -7.59 34.45 20.50
C LEU A 189 -8.13 33.11 21.04
N LYS A 190 -9.40 33.08 21.46
CA LYS A 190 -10.08 31.85 21.91
C LYS A 190 -10.12 30.79 20.81
N LYS A 191 -10.51 31.15 19.58
CA LYS A 191 -10.54 30.21 18.44
C LYS A 191 -9.14 29.70 18.10
N THR A 192 -8.14 30.60 18.12
CA THR A 192 -6.73 30.24 17.88
C THR A 192 -6.26 29.21 18.90
N ALA A 193 -6.51 29.48 20.20
CA ALA A 193 -6.14 28.58 21.28
C ALA A 193 -6.84 27.22 21.15
N SER A 194 -8.12 27.18 20.78
CA SER A 194 -8.84 25.91 20.56
C SER A 194 -8.26 25.09 19.40
N VAL A 195 -7.91 25.72 18.28
CA VAL A 195 -7.30 25.02 17.13
C VAL A 195 -5.94 24.45 17.51
N ILE A 196 -5.09 25.25 18.16
CA ILE A 196 -3.77 24.81 18.65
C ILE A 196 -3.93 23.65 19.65
N PHE A 197 -4.88 23.78 20.58
CA PHE A 197 -5.15 22.74 21.57
C PHE A 197 -5.55 21.42 20.91
N ILE A 198 -6.50 21.44 19.97
CA ILE A 198 -6.96 20.22 19.27
C ILE A 198 -5.82 19.57 18.49
N ILE A 199 -5.03 20.35 17.74
CA ILE A 199 -3.87 19.84 17.00
C ILE A 199 -2.85 19.22 17.97
N THR A 200 -2.56 19.91 19.08
CA THR A 200 -1.63 19.42 20.09
C THR A 200 -2.11 18.09 20.68
N VAL A 201 -3.40 17.97 21.01
CA VAL A 201 -4.00 16.74 21.53
C VAL A 201 -3.86 15.59 20.54
N LEU A 202 -4.01 15.82 19.23
CA LEU A 202 -3.82 14.79 18.21
C LEU A 202 -2.36 14.32 18.12
N TYR A 203 -1.40 15.25 18.12
CA TYR A 203 0.02 14.88 18.13
C TYR A 203 0.43 14.14 19.41
N VAL A 204 0.01 14.66 20.58
CA VAL A 204 0.26 14.02 21.88
C VAL A 204 -0.40 12.65 21.93
N GLY A 205 -1.61 12.48 21.40
CA GLY A 205 -2.28 11.19 21.29
C GLY A 205 -1.49 10.18 20.47
N GLY A 206 -0.94 10.60 19.33
CA GLY A 206 -0.02 9.76 18.54
C GLY A 206 1.24 9.34 19.30
N VAL A 207 1.87 10.27 20.03
CA VAL A 207 3.04 9.98 20.89
C VAL A 207 2.68 9.02 22.02
N ILE A 208 1.51 9.17 22.64
CA ILE A 208 1.03 8.28 23.71
C ILE A 208 0.82 6.87 23.14
N ILE A 209 0.18 6.73 21.97
CA ILE A 209 -0.02 5.41 21.33
C ILE A 209 1.33 4.75 21.04
N LYS A 210 2.31 5.50 20.50
CA LYS A 210 3.69 5.02 20.30
C LYS A 210 4.31 4.53 21.60
N TYR A 211 4.24 5.34 22.66
CA TYR A 211 4.90 5.06 23.93
C TYR A 211 4.36 3.80 24.62
N TYR A 212 3.04 3.57 24.53
CA TYR A 212 2.40 2.40 25.13
C TYR A 212 2.39 1.16 24.22
N GLN A 213 2.93 1.23 23.00
CA GLN A 213 3.15 0.03 22.21
C GLN A 213 4.21 -0.84 22.90
N PRO A 214 3.90 -2.10 23.24
CA PRO A 214 4.87 -2.98 23.87
C PRO A 214 6.12 -3.13 23.02
N ASN A 215 7.30 -3.10 23.67
CA ASN A 215 8.52 -3.47 22.98
C ASN A 215 8.47 -4.96 22.63
N VAL A 216 8.79 -5.26 21.38
CA VAL A 216 8.49 -6.55 20.74
C VAL A 216 9.69 -7.51 20.81
N GLN A 217 10.75 -7.14 21.53
CA GLN A 217 11.86 -8.03 21.84
C GLN A 217 11.40 -9.13 22.80
N THR A 218 10.83 -10.20 22.23
CA THR A 218 10.46 -11.42 22.95
C THR A 218 11.64 -12.37 23.03
N ASN A 219 11.51 -13.43 23.84
CA ASN A 219 12.48 -14.54 23.88
C ASN A 219 12.30 -15.55 22.71
N GLN A 220 11.69 -15.15 21.59
CA GLN A 220 11.48 -15.98 20.40
C GLN A 220 12.27 -15.42 19.21
N PRO A 221 13.62 -15.56 19.21
CA PRO A 221 14.45 -15.11 18.10
C PRO A 221 14.26 -16.01 16.88
N GLN A 222 14.19 -15.40 15.70
CA GLN A 222 14.18 -16.09 14.42
C GLN A 222 15.26 -15.47 13.53
N LYS A 223 16.22 -16.28 13.07
CA LYS A 223 17.19 -15.84 12.05
C LYS A 223 16.50 -15.83 10.69
N VAL A 224 16.61 -14.72 9.97
CA VAL A 224 16.06 -14.53 8.63
C VAL A 224 17.16 -14.14 7.65
N VAL A 225 17.02 -14.60 6.41
CA VAL A 225 17.95 -14.35 5.31
C VAL A 225 17.13 -13.97 4.08
N LEU A 226 17.16 -12.70 3.69
CA LEU A 226 16.43 -12.18 2.54
C LEU A 226 17.37 -12.12 1.34
N ILE A 227 17.03 -12.81 0.25
CA ILE A 227 17.90 -12.95 -0.91
C ILE A 227 17.39 -12.09 -2.07
N GLN A 228 18.20 -11.08 -2.43
CA GLN A 228 18.01 -10.26 -3.61
C GLN A 228 18.85 -10.85 -4.75
N GLY A 229 18.20 -11.66 -5.60
CA GLY A 229 18.90 -12.43 -6.64
C GLY A 229 19.40 -11.60 -7.82
N ASP A 230 18.76 -10.45 -8.09
CA ASP A 230 19.00 -9.59 -9.25
C ASP A 230 19.05 -10.38 -10.59
N PHE A 231 18.10 -11.29 -10.74
CA PHE A 231 17.84 -11.98 -11.99
C PHE A 231 16.73 -11.21 -12.72
N VAL A 232 17.07 -10.11 -13.38
CA VAL A 232 16.10 -9.24 -14.07
C VAL A 232 15.35 -9.93 -15.23
N GLN A 233 14.25 -9.32 -15.67
CA GLN A 233 13.44 -9.80 -16.80
C GLN A 233 14.30 -10.04 -18.06
N GLY A 234 14.03 -11.12 -18.78
CA GLY A 234 14.86 -11.62 -19.88
C GLY A 234 15.98 -12.57 -19.44
N PHE A 235 16.72 -12.26 -18.36
CA PHE A 235 17.77 -13.15 -17.81
C PHE A 235 17.17 -14.48 -17.32
N LYS A 236 16.03 -14.40 -16.63
CA LYS A 236 15.30 -15.56 -16.07
C LYS A 236 14.84 -16.60 -17.09
N TRP A 237 14.68 -16.21 -18.36
CA TRP A 237 14.09 -17.03 -19.42
C TRP A 237 15.14 -17.68 -20.34
N ASP A 238 16.40 -17.26 -20.21
CA ASP A 238 17.53 -17.91 -20.88
C ASP A 238 17.95 -19.19 -20.13
N PRO A 239 18.10 -20.35 -20.81
CA PRO A 239 18.39 -21.62 -20.15
C PRO A 239 19.68 -21.66 -19.32
N ASP A 240 20.76 -21.03 -19.80
CA ASP A 240 22.05 -21.03 -19.10
C ASP A 240 21.97 -20.18 -17.83
N ASN A 241 21.28 -19.06 -17.92
CA ASN A 241 21.01 -18.17 -16.80
C ASN A 241 20.05 -18.79 -15.77
N PHE A 242 19.07 -19.57 -16.22
CA PHE A 242 18.20 -20.35 -15.34
C PHE A 242 19.00 -21.37 -14.51
N ALA A 243 19.95 -22.09 -15.13
CA ALA A 243 20.83 -23.03 -14.42
C ALA A 243 21.74 -22.33 -13.38
N LYS A 244 22.25 -21.13 -13.69
CA LYS A 244 23.02 -20.32 -12.74
C LYS A 244 22.17 -19.89 -11.54
N MET A 245 20.93 -19.47 -11.80
CA MET A 245 19.97 -19.11 -10.76
C MET A 245 19.62 -20.30 -9.86
N GLN A 246 19.41 -21.49 -10.45
CA GLN A 246 19.20 -22.73 -9.69
C GLN A 246 20.38 -23.04 -8.75
N LYS A 247 21.61 -22.99 -9.27
CA LYS A 247 22.81 -23.20 -8.45
C LYS A 247 22.95 -22.17 -7.33
N TYR A 248 22.64 -20.91 -7.61
CA TYR A 248 22.70 -19.83 -6.63
C TYR A 248 21.76 -20.07 -5.44
N TYR A 249 20.50 -20.45 -5.69
CA TYR A 249 19.56 -20.73 -4.59
C TYR A 249 19.87 -22.05 -3.87
N GLN A 250 20.44 -23.05 -4.55
CA GLN A 250 20.98 -24.25 -3.88
C GLN A 250 22.14 -23.91 -2.94
N GLN A 251 23.06 -23.03 -3.36
CA GLN A 251 24.15 -22.56 -2.51
C GLN A 251 23.62 -21.80 -1.30
N ALA A 252 22.61 -20.94 -1.48
CA ALA A 252 21.98 -20.27 -0.35
C ALA A 252 21.35 -21.27 0.66
N ALA A 253 20.74 -22.35 0.17
CA ALA A 253 20.17 -23.38 1.04
C ALA A 253 21.22 -24.11 1.89
N THR A 254 22.48 -24.15 1.46
CA THR A 254 23.59 -24.83 2.16
C THR A 254 24.48 -23.89 2.98
N GLU A 255 24.63 -22.64 2.56
CA GLU A 255 25.50 -21.64 3.20
C GLU A 255 24.96 -21.20 4.56
N TYR A 256 23.64 -21.00 4.64
CA TYR A 256 22.96 -20.59 5.87
C TYR A 256 22.45 -21.79 6.66
N LYS A 257 22.28 -21.62 7.98
CA LYS A 257 21.78 -22.66 8.89
C LYS A 257 20.79 -22.09 9.88
N ASN A 258 19.84 -22.91 10.34
CA ASN A 258 18.82 -22.52 11.32
C ASN A 258 18.08 -21.23 10.93
N SER A 259 17.84 -21.01 9.64
CA SER A 259 17.37 -19.73 9.10
C SER A 259 16.07 -19.89 8.31
N LEU A 260 15.22 -18.86 8.38
CA LEU A 260 14.16 -18.63 7.40
C LEU A 260 14.77 -17.87 6.21
N ILE A 261 14.98 -18.57 5.11
CA ILE A 261 15.47 -17.99 3.85
C ILE A 261 14.26 -17.57 3.02
N ILE A 262 14.23 -16.32 2.55
CA ILE A 262 13.14 -15.79 1.74
C ILE A 262 13.68 -15.39 0.38
N LEU A 263 13.05 -15.90 -0.68
CA LEU A 263 13.29 -15.52 -2.07
C LEU A 263 12.17 -14.61 -2.58
N SER A 264 12.46 -13.80 -3.59
CA SER A 264 11.51 -12.87 -4.18
C SER A 264 10.33 -13.55 -4.89
N GLU A 265 9.35 -12.74 -5.31
CA GLU A 265 8.30 -13.18 -6.24
C GLU A 265 8.94 -13.73 -7.53
N ASN A 266 8.36 -14.81 -8.04
CA ASN A 266 8.84 -15.50 -9.24
C ASN A 266 10.37 -15.71 -9.25
N ALA A 267 10.96 -15.98 -8.08
CA ALA A 267 12.38 -16.32 -7.96
C ALA A 267 12.69 -17.55 -8.80
N ILE A 268 11.79 -18.53 -8.82
CA ILE A 268 11.79 -19.63 -9.79
C ILE A 268 10.63 -19.39 -10.77
N PRO A 269 10.89 -18.85 -11.98
CA PRO A 269 9.90 -18.44 -12.98
C PRO A 269 9.34 -19.64 -13.77
N ASN A 270 8.98 -20.73 -13.09
CA ASN A 270 8.43 -21.93 -13.72
C ASN A 270 7.35 -22.55 -12.82
N TYR A 271 6.51 -23.41 -13.41
CA TYR A 271 5.50 -24.16 -12.68
C TYR A 271 6.18 -25.17 -11.75
N ARG A 272 5.91 -25.05 -10.46
CA ARG A 272 6.43 -25.95 -9.42
C ARG A 272 6.25 -27.43 -9.78
N GLN A 273 5.10 -27.78 -10.35
CA GLN A 273 4.71 -29.13 -10.75
C GLN A 273 5.65 -29.74 -11.79
N TYR A 274 6.33 -28.93 -12.60
CA TYR A 274 7.32 -29.37 -13.59
C TYR A 274 8.76 -29.32 -13.05
N MET A 275 8.95 -28.85 -11.82
CA MET A 275 10.25 -28.66 -11.17
C MET A 275 10.39 -29.51 -9.89
N ASN A 276 9.64 -30.60 -9.78
CA ASN A 276 9.62 -31.45 -8.58
C ASN A 276 11.01 -31.93 -8.15
N SER A 277 11.88 -32.30 -9.09
CA SER A 277 13.26 -32.74 -8.78
C SER A 277 14.08 -31.62 -8.12
N TYR A 278 13.99 -30.40 -8.66
CA TYR A 278 14.70 -29.23 -8.13
C TYR A 278 14.17 -28.80 -6.77
N PHE A 279 12.83 -28.73 -6.59
CA PHE A 279 12.23 -28.41 -5.29
C PHE A 279 12.51 -29.48 -4.23
N SER A 280 12.52 -30.77 -4.61
CA SER A 280 12.90 -31.86 -3.71
C SER A 280 14.36 -31.72 -3.26
N LYS A 281 15.26 -31.36 -4.19
CA LYS A 281 16.67 -31.12 -3.85
C LYS A 281 16.83 -29.92 -2.92
N LEU A 282 16.16 -28.80 -3.21
CA LEU A 282 16.18 -27.64 -2.31
C LEU A 282 15.62 -27.98 -0.93
N LYS A 283 14.57 -28.79 -0.85
CA LYS A 283 14.00 -29.24 0.43
C LYS A 283 15.01 -30.07 1.22
N GLU A 284 15.67 -31.03 0.57
CA GLU A 284 16.72 -31.84 1.20
C GLU A 284 17.84 -30.95 1.78
N LEU A 285 18.38 -30.02 0.97
CA LEU A 285 19.42 -29.10 1.43
C LEU A 285 18.95 -28.19 2.57
N ALA A 286 17.69 -27.75 2.53
CA ALA A 286 17.10 -26.96 3.60
C ALA A 286 16.95 -27.78 4.89
N ASP A 287 16.45 -29.01 4.81
CA ASP A 287 16.30 -29.92 5.95
C ASP A 287 17.66 -30.24 6.59
N GLU A 288 18.68 -30.57 5.78
CA GLU A 288 20.05 -30.86 6.23
C GLU A 288 20.67 -29.72 7.04
N ASN A 289 20.33 -28.47 6.71
CA ASN A 289 20.85 -27.27 7.37
C ASN A 289 19.87 -26.66 8.38
N ASN A 290 18.78 -27.38 8.70
CA ASN A 290 17.72 -26.95 9.59
C ASN A 290 17.11 -25.59 9.17
N ASN A 291 17.01 -25.34 7.87
CA ASN A 291 16.42 -24.13 7.30
C ASN A 291 14.95 -24.34 6.94
N ALA A 292 14.24 -23.22 6.82
CA ALA A 292 12.97 -23.15 6.11
C ALA A 292 13.13 -22.16 4.96
N MET A 293 12.55 -22.44 3.79
CA MET A 293 12.67 -21.57 2.62
C MET A 293 11.29 -21.16 2.11
N LEU A 294 11.03 -19.86 2.05
CA LEU A 294 9.88 -19.27 1.36
C LEU A 294 10.29 -18.91 -0.07
N ILE A 295 9.63 -19.52 -1.05
CA ILE A 295 10.03 -19.44 -2.45
C ILE A 295 8.84 -18.97 -3.31
N GLY A 296 9.01 -17.85 -4.03
CA GLY A 296 8.08 -17.42 -5.07
C GLY A 296 8.24 -18.20 -6.37
N SER A 297 7.13 -18.76 -6.89
CA SER A 297 7.09 -19.54 -8.12
C SER A 297 5.69 -19.60 -8.73
N LEU A 298 5.56 -20.10 -9.95
CA LEU A 298 4.24 -20.36 -10.53
C LEU A 298 3.69 -21.71 -10.06
N SER A 299 2.37 -21.82 -9.95
CA SER A 299 1.69 -23.09 -9.66
C SER A 299 0.61 -23.35 -10.70
N ILE A 300 0.48 -24.60 -11.13
CA ILE A 300 -0.61 -25.06 -12.01
C ILE A 300 -1.45 -26.13 -11.31
N GLU A 301 -2.75 -25.90 -11.26
CA GLU A 301 -3.73 -26.87 -10.75
C GLU A 301 -4.55 -27.40 -11.93
N GLN A 302 -4.39 -28.69 -12.24
CA GLN A 302 -5.23 -29.34 -13.26
C GLN A 302 -6.62 -29.61 -12.67
N THR A 303 -7.65 -28.99 -13.24
CA THR A 303 -9.05 -29.32 -12.95
C THR A 303 -9.67 -30.10 -14.12
N ALA A 304 -10.80 -30.76 -13.89
CA ALA A 304 -11.49 -31.59 -14.89
C ALA A 304 -11.83 -30.86 -16.20
N SER A 305 -11.89 -29.53 -16.20
CA SER A 305 -12.27 -28.73 -17.37
C SER A 305 -11.18 -27.78 -17.87
N ARG A 306 -10.29 -27.26 -17.01
CA ARG A 306 -9.16 -26.36 -17.38
C ARG A 306 -8.02 -26.41 -16.36
N ALA A 307 -6.81 -26.04 -16.78
CA ALA A 307 -5.73 -25.74 -15.85
C ALA A 307 -5.91 -24.34 -15.24
N LYS A 308 -5.82 -24.22 -13.91
CA LYS A 308 -5.70 -22.92 -13.23
C LYS A 308 -4.24 -22.60 -12.99
N ILE A 309 -3.84 -21.37 -13.25
CA ILE A 309 -2.46 -20.91 -13.14
C ILE A 309 -2.41 -19.83 -12.06
N TYR A 310 -1.48 -19.95 -11.12
CA TYR A 310 -1.34 -19.04 -9.99
C TYR A 310 0.07 -18.47 -9.93
N ASN A 311 0.17 -17.19 -9.58
CA ASN A 311 1.38 -16.61 -9.02
C ASN A 311 1.39 -17.00 -7.53
N SER A 312 2.38 -17.77 -7.10
CA SER A 312 2.34 -18.48 -5.83
C SER A 312 3.64 -18.36 -5.05
N SER A 313 3.56 -18.75 -3.79
CA SER A 313 4.71 -18.98 -2.92
C SER A 313 4.51 -20.28 -2.14
N ILE A 314 5.62 -20.94 -1.82
CA ILE A 314 5.64 -22.19 -1.04
C ILE A 314 6.68 -22.08 0.07
N ILE A 315 6.40 -22.70 1.22
CA ILE A 315 7.42 -22.99 2.23
C ILE A 315 7.85 -24.46 2.15
N ILE A 316 9.16 -24.69 2.10
CA ILE A 316 9.82 -26.00 2.19
C ILE A 316 10.83 -26.02 3.33
N GLY A 317 11.33 -27.20 3.70
CA GLY A 317 12.26 -27.37 4.83
C GLY A 317 11.51 -27.52 6.15
N ASN A 318 11.96 -26.82 7.18
CA ASN A 318 11.31 -26.69 8.50
C ASN A 318 10.06 -25.79 8.47
N GLY A 319 9.11 -26.14 7.62
CA GLY A 319 7.88 -25.39 7.46
C GLY A 319 7.06 -25.95 6.32
N GLN A 320 5.87 -25.41 6.16
CA GLN A 320 4.96 -25.84 5.11
C GLN A 320 3.90 -24.77 4.85
N GLY A 321 3.31 -24.84 3.67
CA GLY A 321 2.22 -23.98 3.25
C GLY A 321 2.41 -23.50 1.84
N VAL A 322 1.29 -23.12 1.21
CA VAL A 322 1.25 -22.50 -0.11
C VAL A 322 0.36 -21.26 0.02
N TYR A 323 0.81 -20.16 -0.57
CA TYR A 323 0.00 -18.97 -0.72
C TYR A 323 -0.07 -18.61 -2.19
N ASN A 324 -1.28 -18.53 -2.73
CA ASN A 324 -1.57 -18.06 -4.08
C ASN A 324 -1.96 -16.59 -4.01
N LYS A 325 -1.39 -15.74 -4.87
CA LYS A 325 -1.74 -14.32 -4.95
C LYS A 325 -3.24 -14.14 -5.13
N HIS A 326 -3.87 -13.40 -4.21
CA HIS A 326 -5.31 -13.13 -4.25
C HIS A 326 -5.61 -11.90 -5.10
N HIS A 327 -4.93 -10.78 -4.83
CA HIS A 327 -5.11 -9.54 -5.57
C HIS A 327 -4.19 -9.52 -6.77
N LEU A 328 -4.77 -9.61 -7.95
CA LEU A 328 -4.04 -9.61 -9.22
C LEU A 328 -3.99 -8.20 -9.81
N VAL A 329 -2.86 -7.83 -10.41
CA VAL A 329 -2.68 -6.54 -11.09
C VAL A 329 -3.55 -6.50 -12.35
N PRO A 330 -4.54 -5.60 -12.45
CA PRO A 330 -5.34 -5.44 -13.66
C PRO A 330 -4.46 -5.09 -14.87
N PHE A 331 -4.77 -5.68 -16.02
CA PHE A 331 -4.06 -5.55 -17.30
C PHE A 331 -2.64 -6.14 -17.34
N GLY A 332 -2.04 -6.48 -16.20
CA GLY A 332 -0.76 -7.19 -16.12
C GLY A 332 -0.93 -8.70 -15.92
N GLU A 333 -1.74 -9.09 -14.93
CA GLU A 333 -1.94 -10.50 -14.54
C GLU A 333 -3.30 -11.05 -15.01
N TYR A 334 -4.24 -10.18 -15.38
CA TYR A 334 -5.51 -10.55 -15.99
C TYR A 334 -6.12 -9.35 -16.73
N PHE A 335 -7.04 -9.62 -17.66
CA PHE A 335 -7.82 -8.57 -18.32
C PHE A 335 -9.22 -8.42 -17.71
N PRO A 336 -9.55 -7.25 -17.12
CA PRO A 336 -10.86 -7.04 -16.50
C PRO A 336 -12.03 -6.90 -17.47
N ILE A 337 -11.77 -6.44 -18.71
CA ILE A 337 -12.80 -6.21 -19.73
C ILE A 337 -12.61 -7.22 -20.87
N LYS A 338 -13.54 -8.15 -21.03
CA LYS A 338 -13.50 -9.20 -22.07
C LYS A 338 -14.14 -8.80 -23.41
N PHE A 339 -14.30 -7.50 -23.68
CA PHE A 339 -15.27 -7.03 -24.68
C PHE A 339 -14.83 -7.12 -26.15
N PHE A 340 -13.60 -7.54 -26.43
CA PHE A 340 -13.17 -7.88 -27.78
C PHE A 340 -12.30 -9.14 -27.70
N GLY A 341 -12.68 -10.20 -28.42
CA GLY A 341 -11.93 -11.48 -28.48
C GLY A 341 -10.50 -11.39 -29.01
N TYR A 342 -9.98 -10.17 -29.21
CA TYR A 342 -8.60 -9.84 -29.58
C TYR A 342 -7.64 -9.79 -28.37
N VAL A 343 -8.17 -9.74 -27.14
CA VAL A 343 -7.35 -9.59 -25.93
C VAL A 343 -6.79 -10.93 -25.43
N ASP A 344 -7.51 -12.04 -25.66
CA ASP A 344 -7.05 -13.39 -25.31
C ASP A 344 -5.85 -13.86 -26.16
N SER A 345 -5.55 -13.20 -27.30
CA SER A 345 -4.46 -13.57 -28.20
C SER A 345 -3.10 -12.94 -27.88
N VAL A 346 -2.99 -12.09 -26.84
CA VAL A 346 -1.76 -11.31 -26.54
C VAL A 346 -0.81 -12.04 -25.58
N GLY A 347 -1.05 -13.32 -25.26
CA GLY A 347 -0.10 -14.13 -24.46
C GLY A 347 0.10 -13.66 -23.01
N LEU A 348 -0.71 -12.72 -22.54
CA LEU A 348 -0.74 -12.29 -21.15
C LEU A 348 -1.32 -13.43 -20.30
N SER A 349 -0.47 -14.01 -19.45
CA SER A 349 -0.82 -15.11 -18.57
C SER A 349 -2.06 -14.73 -17.75
N SER A 350 -3.20 -15.33 -18.05
CA SER A 350 -4.42 -15.15 -17.28
C SER A 350 -4.30 -15.91 -15.97
N PHE A 351 -3.67 -15.28 -14.97
CA PHE A 351 -3.58 -15.84 -13.63
C PHE A 351 -4.98 -15.95 -13.01
N ASN A 352 -5.15 -16.97 -12.19
CA ASN A 352 -6.29 -17.14 -11.31
C ASN A 352 -5.96 -16.52 -9.96
N ALA A 353 -6.94 -15.80 -9.38
CA ALA A 353 -6.83 -15.31 -8.02
C ALA A 353 -6.91 -16.48 -7.03
N GLY A 354 -6.04 -16.48 -6.03
CA GLY A 354 -6.18 -17.31 -4.84
C GLY A 354 -7.40 -16.93 -4.02
N ASP A 355 -7.75 -17.75 -3.03
CA ASP A 355 -8.85 -17.45 -2.11
C ASP A 355 -8.53 -16.21 -1.26
N LYS A 356 -9.57 -15.48 -0.85
CA LYS A 356 -9.44 -14.23 -0.07
C LYS A 356 -8.71 -14.44 1.26
N ILE A 357 -9.01 -15.55 1.93
CA ILE A 357 -8.34 -16.00 3.15
C ILE A 357 -7.88 -17.43 2.88
N GLN A 358 -6.58 -17.66 2.95
CA GLN A 358 -5.95 -18.95 2.67
C GLN A 358 -5.36 -19.55 3.94
N LEU A 359 -5.16 -20.87 3.95
CA LEU A 359 -4.51 -21.55 5.07
C LEU A 359 -3.16 -20.89 5.39
N ILE A 360 -2.93 -20.58 6.67
CA ILE A 360 -1.72 -19.89 7.11
C ILE A 360 -0.49 -20.76 6.86
N MET A 361 0.61 -20.13 6.43
CA MET A 361 1.88 -20.82 6.25
C MET A 361 2.58 -20.95 7.60
N THR A 362 3.46 -21.93 7.74
CA THR A 362 4.18 -22.19 9.00
C THR A 362 5.68 -22.32 8.75
N VAL A 363 6.47 -21.76 9.66
CA VAL A 363 7.94 -21.81 9.65
C VAL A 363 8.41 -22.05 11.07
N PHE A 364 9.20 -23.10 11.31
CA PHE A 364 9.64 -23.51 12.65
C PHE A 364 8.47 -23.63 13.64
N GLY A 365 7.31 -24.11 13.17
CA GLY A 365 6.07 -24.22 13.96
C GLY A 365 5.35 -22.90 14.25
N GLN A 366 5.84 -21.76 13.74
CA GLN A 366 5.24 -20.44 13.92
C GLN A 366 4.47 -20.00 12.67
N PRO A 367 3.30 -19.36 12.81
CA PRO A 367 2.52 -18.88 11.67
C PRO A 367 3.17 -17.65 11.00
N LEU A 368 3.24 -17.70 9.68
CA LEU A 368 3.77 -16.67 8.78
C LEU A 368 2.70 -16.29 7.76
N ALA A 369 2.40 -14.98 7.66
CA ALA A 369 1.54 -14.46 6.60
C ALA A 369 2.40 -13.92 5.46
N ASN A 370 2.27 -14.50 4.27
CA ASN A 370 2.97 -14.02 3.07
C ASN A 370 2.01 -13.27 2.15
N PHE A 371 2.53 -12.24 1.49
CA PHE A 371 1.84 -11.45 0.48
C PHE A 371 2.75 -11.28 -0.74
N ILE A 372 2.15 -11.16 -1.92
CA ILE A 372 2.90 -11.09 -3.17
C ILE A 372 2.72 -9.71 -3.80
N CYS A 373 3.83 -9.01 -4.01
CA CYS A 373 3.91 -7.73 -4.68
C CYS A 373 3.00 -6.67 -4.03
N TYR A 374 2.11 -6.07 -4.82
CA TYR A 374 1.29 -4.94 -4.44
C TYR A 374 0.15 -5.29 -3.45
N GLU A 375 -0.05 -6.56 -3.09
CA GLU A 375 -1.02 -6.99 -2.08
C GLU A 375 -0.81 -6.31 -0.72
N VAL A 376 0.43 -5.93 -0.40
CA VAL A 376 0.76 -5.14 0.79
C VAL A 376 -0.04 -3.83 0.89
N ALA A 377 -0.46 -3.26 -0.25
CA ALA A 377 -1.22 -2.02 -0.29
C ALA A 377 -2.65 -2.17 0.25
N TYR A 378 -3.16 -3.39 0.43
CA TYR A 378 -4.51 -3.67 0.91
C TYR A 378 -4.52 -3.94 2.42
N PRO A 379 -4.77 -2.93 3.29
CA PRO A 379 -4.66 -3.09 4.74
C PRO A 379 -5.58 -4.17 5.31
N GLU A 380 -6.81 -4.29 4.78
CA GLU A 380 -7.77 -5.29 5.26
C GLU A 380 -7.38 -6.71 4.84
N GLN A 381 -6.88 -6.88 3.63
CA GLN A 381 -6.40 -8.18 3.17
C GLN A 381 -5.21 -8.64 4.02
N VAL A 382 -4.27 -7.73 4.31
CA VAL A 382 -3.14 -8.05 5.18
C VAL A 382 -3.64 -8.48 6.56
N ARG A 383 -4.50 -7.67 7.19
CA ARG A 383 -5.10 -7.97 8.50
C ARG A 383 -5.80 -9.34 8.52
N ASP A 384 -6.70 -9.58 7.56
CA ASP A 384 -7.54 -10.78 7.53
C ASP A 384 -6.71 -12.05 7.33
N GLN A 385 -5.64 -11.99 6.52
CA GLN A 385 -4.77 -13.13 6.26
C GLN A 385 -3.81 -13.44 7.42
N LEU A 386 -3.61 -12.53 8.39
CA LEU A 386 -2.68 -12.77 9.51
C LEU A 386 -3.00 -14.05 10.27
N GLN A 387 -4.26 -14.30 10.65
CA GLN A 387 -4.67 -15.56 11.30
C GLN A 387 -3.73 -16.01 12.45
N GLY A 388 -3.29 -15.06 13.29
CA GLY A 388 -2.33 -15.31 14.37
C GLY A 388 -0.85 -15.29 13.96
N ALA A 389 -0.53 -14.92 12.73
CA ALA A 389 0.83 -14.77 12.22
C ALA A 389 1.68 -13.88 13.12
N LYS A 390 2.90 -14.34 13.37
CA LYS A 390 3.89 -13.62 14.19
C LYS A 390 4.84 -12.75 13.38
N LEU A 391 4.85 -12.94 12.06
CA LEU A 391 5.63 -12.16 11.12
C LEU A 391 4.91 -12.06 9.77
N ILE A 392 5.20 -10.97 9.05
CA ILE A 392 4.69 -10.70 7.71
C ILE A 392 5.85 -10.79 6.73
N SER A 393 5.67 -11.55 5.65
CA SER A 393 6.57 -11.58 4.51
C SER A 393 5.89 -10.94 3.30
N ILE A 394 6.63 -10.15 2.55
CA ILE A 394 6.21 -9.58 1.27
C ILE A 394 7.29 -9.92 0.26
N ILE A 395 6.94 -10.73 -0.73
CA ILE A 395 7.83 -11.07 -1.82
C ILE A 395 7.39 -10.31 -3.07
N SER A 396 8.29 -9.65 -3.80
CA SER A 396 7.93 -8.81 -4.95
C SER A 396 8.95 -8.90 -6.09
N ASP A 397 8.50 -8.76 -7.34
CA ASP A 397 9.37 -8.58 -8.50
C ASP A 397 9.37 -7.10 -8.91
N ASP A 398 10.15 -6.28 -8.22
CA ASP A 398 10.16 -4.83 -8.41
C ASP A 398 10.82 -4.36 -9.72
N SER A 399 11.23 -5.29 -10.58
CA SER A 399 11.69 -4.98 -11.93
C SER A 399 10.59 -4.31 -12.76
N TRP A 400 9.32 -4.59 -12.46
CA TRP A 400 8.16 -3.93 -13.05
C TRP A 400 8.12 -2.42 -12.80
N PHE A 401 8.73 -1.92 -11.73
CA PHE A 401 8.68 -0.49 -11.39
C PHE A 401 9.80 0.34 -12.04
N GLY A 402 10.84 -0.31 -12.56
CA GLY A 402 12.03 0.36 -13.08
C GLY A 402 12.67 1.35 -12.11
N ASP A 403 13.45 2.29 -12.64
CA ASP A 403 13.99 3.41 -11.86
C ASP A 403 12.91 4.49 -11.66
N SER A 404 12.11 4.31 -10.60
CA SER A 404 11.00 5.20 -10.26
C SER A 404 10.74 5.26 -8.76
N ILE A 405 9.84 6.16 -8.35
CA ILE A 405 9.44 6.31 -6.94
C ILE A 405 8.56 5.16 -6.42
N ALA A 406 8.09 4.26 -7.27
CA ALA A 406 7.13 3.22 -6.89
C ALA A 406 7.67 2.25 -5.83
N ARG A 407 8.95 1.86 -5.96
CA ARG A 407 9.65 0.96 -5.02
C ARG A 407 9.68 1.56 -3.61
N GLU A 408 10.02 2.85 -3.54
CA GLU A 408 10.05 3.64 -2.29
C GLU A 408 8.64 3.80 -1.68
N GLN A 409 7.62 4.02 -2.52
CA GLN A 409 6.23 4.08 -2.07
C GLN A 409 5.73 2.73 -1.54
N GLN A 410 6.08 1.61 -2.17
CA GLN A 410 5.71 0.28 -1.68
C GLN A 410 6.41 -0.05 -0.36
N LEU A 411 7.67 0.36 -0.19
CA LEU A 411 8.37 0.24 1.08
C LEU A 411 7.68 1.08 2.17
N GLN A 412 7.28 2.32 1.87
CA GLN A 412 6.52 3.16 2.79
C GLN A 412 5.20 2.52 3.21
N ILE A 413 4.46 1.90 2.28
CA ILE A 413 3.25 1.14 2.57
C ILE A 413 3.57 -0.05 3.50
N SER A 414 4.67 -0.76 3.25
CA SER A 414 5.13 -1.89 4.07
C SER A 414 5.47 -1.46 5.50
N GLN A 415 6.06 -0.28 5.70
CA GLN A 415 6.28 0.31 7.03
C GLN A 415 4.97 0.50 7.79
N VAL A 416 3.93 0.98 7.11
CA VAL A 416 2.61 1.17 7.74
C VAL A 416 1.95 -0.17 8.06
N ARG A 417 2.17 -1.25 7.30
CA ARG A 417 1.72 -2.60 7.67
C ARG A 417 2.41 -3.13 8.93
N ALA A 418 3.68 -2.80 9.12
CA ALA A 418 4.41 -3.17 10.32
C ALA A 418 3.83 -2.47 11.56
N ILE A 419 3.55 -1.16 11.44
CA ILE A 419 2.90 -0.36 12.48
C ILE A 419 1.51 -0.93 12.78
N GLU A 420 0.61 -0.95 11.80
CA GLU A 420 -0.78 -1.37 11.95
C GLU A 420 -0.96 -2.71 12.67
N ASN A 421 -0.05 -3.65 12.46
CA ASN A 421 -0.16 -5.01 12.96
C ASN A 421 0.86 -5.32 14.07
N ALA A 422 1.74 -4.38 14.41
CA ALA A 422 2.84 -4.55 15.35
C ALA A 422 3.65 -5.85 15.12
N LYS A 423 3.91 -6.17 13.84
CA LYS A 423 4.72 -7.32 13.41
C LYS A 423 5.94 -6.85 12.64
N TYR A 424 7.00 -7.65 12.70
CA TYR A 424 8.08 -7.52 11.73
C TYR A 424 7.52 -7.74 10.33
N VAL A 425 7.95 -6.90 9.39
CA VAL A 425 7.65 -7.02 7.96
C VAL A 425 8.97 -7.23 7.22
N LEU A 426 9.05 -8.34 6.48
CA LEU A 426 10.21 -8.70 5.67
C LEU A 426 9.88 -8.45 4.21
N THR A 427 10.49 -7.44 3.59
CA THR A 427 10.30 -7.17 2.16
C THR A 427 11.45 -7.81 1.40
N THR A 428 11.16 -8.77 0.53
CA THR A 428 12.15 -9.45 -0.31
C THR A 428 11.84 -9.22 -1.77
N THR A 429 12.73 -8.52 -2.47
CA THR A 429 12.51 -8.12 -3.85
C THR A 429 13.54 -8.75 -4.79
N SER A 430 13.22 -8.84 -6.08
CA SER A 430 14.16 -9.35 -7.09
C SER A 430 15.36 -8.43 -7.27
N ASN A 431 15.11 -7.12 -7.47
CA ASN A 431 16.09 -6.05 -7.66
C ASN A 431 15.64 -4.70 -7.08
N GLY A 432 14.57 -4.68 -6.27
CA GLY A 432 14.02 -3.49 -5.63
C GLY A 432 14.66 -3.22 -4.27
N ILE A 433 13.84 -2.78 -3.31
CA ILE A 433 14.31 -2.52 -1.95
C ILE A 433 13.99 -3.72 -1.05
N THR A 434 15.01 -4.52 -0.78
CA THR A 434 14.92 -5.64 0.19
C THR A 434 15.26 -5.11 1.59
N ALA A 435 14.32 -5.24 2.54
CA ALA A 435 14.45 -4.62 3.86
C ALA A 435 13.80 -5.45 4.97
N VAL A 436 14.29 -5.22 6.20
CA VAL A 436 13.67 -5.69 7.44
C VAL A 436 13.09 -4.49 8.17
N ILE A 437 11.79 -4.54 8.42
CA ILE A 437 11.03 -3.48 9.06
C ILE A 437 10.55 -3.96 10.42
N GLU A 438 10.82 -3.17 11.45
CA GLU A 438 10.37 -3.43 12.82
C GLU A 438 8.88 -3.14 13.03
N PRO A 439 8.26 -3.72 14.08
CA PRO A 439 6.88 -3.46 14.47
C PRO A 439 6.50 -1.98 14.69
N ASN A 440 7.48 -1.09 14.81
CA ASN A 440 7.31 0.36 14.92
C ASN A 440 7.38 1.09 13.56
N GLY A 441 7.57 0.35 12.46
CA GLY A 441 7.74 0.89 11.10
C GLY A 441 9.16 1.30 10.74
N GLU A 442 10.14 1.15 11.64
CA GLU A 442 11.54 1.49 11.38
C GLU A 442 12.22 0.45 10.48
N ILE A 443 12.99 0.91 9.50
CA ILE A 443 13.79 0.03 8.64
C ILE A 443 15.14 -0.18 9.33
N ILE A 444 15.38 -1.36 9.87
CA ILE A 444 16.61 -1.67 10.62
C ILE A 444 17.74 -2.18 9.74
N LYS A 445 17.42 -2.68 8.54
CA LYS A 445 18.40 -3.12 7.55
C LYS A 445 17.77 -3.10 6.16
N GLU A 446 18.56 -2.68 5.18
CA GLU A 446 18.12 -2.51 3.79
C GLU A 446 19.27 -2.85 2.82
N LEU A 447 18.96 -3.42 1.66
CA LEU A 447 19.89 -3.63 0.55
C LEU A 447 19.73 -2.55 -0.52
N PRO A 448 20.82 -2.14 -1.19
CA PRO A 448 20.72 -1.27 -2.37
C PRO A 448 19.90 -1.89 -3.50
N LYS A 449 19.16 -1.05 -4.22
CA LYS A 449 18.45 -1.42 -5.46
C LYS A 449 19.42 -1.90 -6.53
N ASP A 450 18.93 -2.75 -7.43
CA ASP A 450 19.63 -3.18 -8.64
C ASP A 450 21.02 -3.80 -8.34
N THR A 451 21.10 -4.56 -7.24
CA THR A 451 22.30 -5.31 -6.84
C THR A 451 21.96 -6.73 -6.43
N ARG A 452 22.83 -7.70 -6.74
CA ARG A 452 22.75 -9.02 -6.13
C ARG A 452 23.36 -8.98 -4.73
N ALA A 453 22.55 -9.22 -3.71
CA ALA A 453 22.99 -9.19 -2.32
C ALA A 453 22.09 -10.06 -1.42
N THR A 454 22.57 -10.32 -0.21
CA THR A 454 21.82 -11.05 0.83
C THR A 454 21.79 -10.24 2.12
N LEU A 455 20.63 -10.22 2.77
CA LEU A 455 20.40 -9.54 4.03
C LEU A 455 20.12 -10.57 5.12
N GLU A 456 21.06 -10.73 6.05
CA GLU A 456 20.86 -11.52 7.27
C GLU A 456 20.43 -10.64 8.45
N GLN A 457 19.44 -11.09 9.23
CA GLN A 457 19.01 -10.41 10.45
C GLN A 457 18.40 -11.41 11.44
N THR A 458 18.47 -11.11 12.74
CA THR A 458 17.64 -11.79 13.74
C THR A 458 16.45 -10.90 14.09
N ILE A 459 15.25 -11.46 13.99
CA ILE A 459 13.99 -10.80 14.36
C ILE A 459 13.37 -11.49 15.59
N TYR A 460 12.41 -10.84 16.23
CA TYR A 460 11.75 -11.34 17.44
C TYR A 460 10.24 -11.46 17.22
N LEU A 461 9.73 -12.69 17.36
CA LEU A 461 8.33 -13.01 17.08
C LEU A 461 7.43 -12.64 18.25
N ASN A 462 6.22 -12.17 18.00
CA ASN A 462 5.33 -11.73 19.07
C ASN A 462 3.86 -12.05 18.83
N ASP A 463 3.11 -12.10 19.93
CA ASP A 463 1.68 -12.39 19.97
C ASP A 463 0.82 -11.13 20.25
N TYR A 464 1.42 -9.93 20.24
CA TYR A 464 0.67 -8.70 20.46
C TYR A 464 -0.31 -8.43 19.32
N HIS A 465 -1.49 -7.91 19.66
CA HIS A 465 -2.54 -7.56 18.71
C HIS A 465 -2.90 -6.09 18.90
N THR A 466 -2.81 -5.31 17.83
CA THR A 466 -3.26 -3.92 17.84
C THR A 466 -4.78 -3.85 17.88
N ILE A 467 -5.33 -2.66 18.14
CA ILE A 467 -6.79 -2.45 18.05
C ILE A 467 -7.25 -2.68 16.60
N TRP A 468 -6.48 -2.22 15.61
CA TRP A 468 -6.73 -2.42 14.18
C TRP A 468 -6.90 -3.91 13.83
N MET A 469 -6.04 -4.78 14.35
CA MET A 469 -6.15 -6.23 14.11
C MET A 469 -7.48 -6.81 14.61
N ASN A 470 -8.02 -6.28 15.71
CA ASN A 470 -9.23 -6.80 16.33
C ASN A 470 -10.51 -6.25 15.70
N ILE A 471 -10.56 -4.96 15.37
CA ILE A 471 -11.81 -4.30 14.95
C ILE A 471 -11.85 -3.93 13.46
N GLY A 472 -10.71 -3.92 12.80
CA GLY A 472 -10.59 -3.56 11.40
C GLY A 472 -11.22 -2.20 11.05
N MET A 473 -11.96 -2.15 9.96
CA MET A 473 -12.58 -0.93 9.46
C MET A 473 -13.81 -0.46 10.26
N SER A 474 -14.29 -1.24 11.22
CA SER A 474 -15.52 -0.94 11.97
C SER A 474 -15.48 0.45 12.62
N LEU A 475 -14.37 0.82 13.26
CA LEU A 475 -14.21 2.16 13.86
C LEU A 475 -14.24 3.27 12.81
N VAL A 476 -13.56 3.07 11.67
CA VAL A 476 -13.54 4.04 10.58
C VAL A 476 -14.95 4.22 10.04
N TRP A 477 -15.67 3.14 9.72
CA TRP A 477 -17.04 3.23 9.22
C TRP A 477 -17.98 3.95 10.18
N LEU A 478 -17.92 3.64 11.48
CA LEU A 478 -18.70 4.33 12.51
C LEU A 478 -18.36 5.83 12.55
N LEU A 479 -17.08 6.19 12.49
CA LEU A 479 -16.62 7.57 12.46
C LEU A 479 -17.13 8.32 11.22
N LEU A 480 -17.07 7.70 10.04
CA LEU A 480 -17.55 8.30 8.79
C LEU A 480 -19.07 8.54 8.84
N ILE A 481 -19.84 7.52 9.24
CA ILE A 481 -21.30 7.59 9.36
C ILE A 481 -21.69 8.68 10.36
N PHE A 482 -21.09 8.66 11.55
CA PHE A 482 -21.33 9.66 12.59
C PHE A 482 -21.04 11.08 12.09
N SER A 483 -19.88 11.28 11.47
CA SER A 483 -19.45 12.60 10.99
C SER A 483 -20.39 13.15 9.91
N ILE A 484 -20.80 12.31 8.95
CA ILE A 484 -21.73 12.71 7.89
C ILE A 484 -23.12 12.98 8.47
N ALA A 485 -23.67 12.08 9.28
CA ALA A 485 -25.02 12.22 9.85
C ALA A 485 -25.13 13.46 10.73
N ILE A 486 -24.22 13.65 11.68
CA ILE A 486 -24.22 14.81 12.57
C ILE A 486 -23.95 16.10 11.78
N GLY A 487 -23.03 16.07 10.81
CA GLY A 487 -22.77 17.21 9.95
C GLY A 487 -24.01 17.65 9.17
N LEU A 488 -24.81 16.72 8.67
CA LEU A 488 -26.06 17.01 7.96
C LEU A 488 -27.16 17.53 8.89
N ILE A 489 -27.33 16.95 10.08
CA ILE A 489 -28.28 17.44 11.10
C ILE A 489 -27.97 18.89 11.49
N ILE A 490 -26.68 19.20 11.72
CA ILE A 490 -26.24 20.56 12.06
C ILE A 490 -26.50 21.51 10.90
N LYS A 491 -26.18 21.11 9.66
CA LYS A 491 -26.50 21.92 8.48
C LYS A 491 -27.98 22.29 8.44
N GLU A 492 -28.89 21.35 8.67
CA GLU A 492 -30.33 21.63 8.62
C GLU A 492 -30.80 22.56 9.74
N LYS A 493 -30.27 22.38 10.96
CA LYS A 493 -30.62 23.22 12.11
C LYS A 493 -30.23 24.69 11.92
N TYR A 494 -29.12 24.96 11.23
CA TYR A 494 -28.60 26.31 10.98
C TYR A 494 -28.94 26.88 9.58
N SER A 495 -29.64 26.10 8.75
CA SER A 495 -30.14 26.56 7.44
C SER A 495 -31.60 27.06 7.50
N LYS A 496 -32.28 26.89 8.64
CA LYS A 496 -33.50 27.59 9.02
C LYS A 496 -33.11 28.86 9.76
#